data_AF-A0A608MVP4-F1
#
_entry.id   AF-A0A608MVP4-F1
#
_cell.length_a   1.000
_cell.length_b   1.000
_cell.length_c   1.000
_cell.angle_alpha   90.00
_cell.angle_beta   90.00
_cell.angle_gamma   90.00
#
_symmetry.space_group_name_H-M   'P 1'
#
loop_
_entity.id
_entity.type
_entity.pdbx_description
1 polymer ?
#
loop_
_entity_poly.entity_id
_entity_poly.type
_entity_poly.pdbx_seq_one_letter_code
_entity_poly.pdbx_strand_id
1 'polypeptide(L)'
;MPSLNVKQEKHQSLAGYSLPPANSHEIDLFSLIEVLWQAKRRILATVFAFACVGLLLSFLLPQKWTSQAIVTPAESVQWQGLERTLTALRVLDMEVSVDRASVFNLFIKKFSSPSLLEEYLRSSPYVMDQLKGAQIDEQDLHRAIVVLSEKMKAVDSNVGKKNETSLFTS
;
A
#
# COMPACT_ATOMS: atom_id res chain seq x y z
N MET A 1 53.62 23.22 -52.99
CA MET A 1 53.97 22.65 -51.67
C MET A 1 52.68 22.08 -51.06
N PRO A 2 52.71 20.88 -50.45
CA PRO A 2 51.55 20.00 -50.35
C PRO A 2 50.62 20.36 -49.17
N SER A 3 49.32 20.26 -49.41
CA SER A 3 48.27 20.36 -48.41
C SER A 3 48.25 19.13 -47.50
N LEU A 4 48.43 19.34 -46.21
CA LEU A 4 48.30 18.32 -45.17
C LEU A 4 46.82 17.91 -45.04
N ASN A 5 46.51 16.70 -45.51
CA ASN A 5 45.23 16.05 -45.33
C ASN A 5 45.17 15.43 -43.92
N VAL A 6 44.48 16.06 -42.98
CA VAL A 6 44.26 15.52 -41.64
C VAL A 6 43.01 14.65 -41.67
N LYS A 7 43.22 13.34 -41.83
CA LYS A 7 42.18 12.31 -41.72
C LYS A 7 41.84 12.12 -40.24
N GLN A 8 40.77 12.74 -39.78
CA GLN A 8 40.28 12.61 -38.41
C GLN A 8 39.13 11.60 -38.33
N GLU A 9 39.42 10.34 -38.67
CA GLU A 9 38.50 9.20 -38.47
C GLU A 9 38.52 8.79 -37.00
N LYS A 10 37.79 9.55 -36.17
CA LYS A 10 37.54 9.15 -34.78
C LYS A 10 36.41 8.12 -34.80
N HIS A 11 36.73 6.86 -35.09
CA HIS A 11 35.82 5.73 -34.90
C HIS A 11 35.43 5.69 -33.42
N GLN A 12 34.27 6.27 -33.10
CA GLN A 12 33.72 6.22 -31.76
C GLN A 12 33.27 4.77 -31.54
N SER A 13 33.97 4.06 -30.67
CA SER A 13 33.60 2.71 -30.27
C SER A 13 32.99 2.77 -28.88
N LEU A 14 31.76 2.26 -28.74
CA LEU A 14 31.12 2.09 -27.43
C LEU A 14 31.24 0.61 -27.06
N ALA A 15 32.02 0.31 -26.03
CA ALA A 15 32.17 -1.03 -25.46
C ALA A 15 32.51 -2.15 -26.49
N GLY A 16 33.26 -1.81 -27.55
CA GLY A 16 33.73 -2.75 -28.58
C GLY A 16 32.84 -2.86 -29.83
N TYR A 17 31.76 -2.08 -29.92
CA TYR A 17 30.93 -1.98 -31.11
C TYR A 17 31.29 -0.73 -31.92
N SER A 18 31.42 -0.86 -33.23
CA SER A 18 31.61 0.26 -34.14
C SER A 18 30.31 1.06 -34.23
N LEU A 19 30.32 2.31 -33.73
CA LEU A 19 29.20 3.21 -33.95
C LEU A 19 29.22 3.68 -35.41
N PRO A 20 28.06 3.77 -36.07
CA PRO A 20 27.97 4.31 -37.41
C PRO A 20 28.48 5.77 -37.42
N PRO A 21 29.13 6.21 -38.51
CA PRO A 21 29.69 7.55 -38.60
C PRO A 21 28.60 8.60 -38.45
N ALA A 22 28.79 9.52 -37.51
CA ALA A 22 27.89 10.65 -37.28
C ALA A 22 28.07 11.70 -38.39
N ASN A 23 27.54 11.42 -39.59
CA ASN A 23 27.42 12.43 -40.64
C ASN A 23 25.95 12.70 -40.95
N SER A 24 25.59 13.97 -40.75
CA SER A 24 24.45 14.70 -41.31
C SER A 24 23.04 14.16 -41.03
N HIS A 25 22.47 14.64 -39.93
CA HIS A 25 21.04 14.94 -39.70
C HIS A 25 19.97 13.84 -39.84
N GLU A 26 20.31 12.58 -40.08
CA GLU A 26 19.34 11.47 -40.13
C GLU A 26 19.74 10.33 -39.17
N ILE A 27 18.76 9.76 -38.47
CA ILE A 27 18.94 8.57 -37.63
C ILE A 27 18.71 7.35 -38.52
N ASP A 28 19.78 6.62 -38.82
CA ASP A 28 19.71 5.37 -39.58
C ASP A 28 19.21 4.21 -38.69
N LEU A 29 17.92 3.91 -38.81
CA LEU A 29 17.23 2.86 -38.05
C LEU A 29 17.78 1.46 -38.33
N PHE A 30 18.26 1.19 -39.55
CA PHE A 30 18.76 -0.13 -39.93
C PHE A 30 20.13 -0.39 -39.29
N SER A 31 21.01 0.61 -39.27
CA SER A 31 22.29 0.52 -38.58
C SER A 31 22.11 0.26 -37.07
N LEU A 32 21.10 0.88 -36.45
CA LEU A 32 20.79 0.69 -35.03
C LEU A 32 20.29 -0.73 -34.75
N ILE A 33 19.45 -1.27 -35.64
CA ILE A 33 18.95 -2.66 -35.56
C ILE A 33 20.10 -3.66 -35.70
N GLU A 34 21.07 -3.40 -36.58
CA GLU A 34 22.25 -4.26 -36.74
C GLU A 34 23.11 -4.28 -35.47
N VAL A 35 23.34 -3.12 -34.85
CA VAL A 35 24.07 -3.00 -33.57
C VAL A 35 23.32 -3.72 -32.44
N LEU A 36 21.99 -3.57 -32.35
CA LEU A 36 21.15 -4.29 -31.38
C LEU A 36 21.20 -5.82 -31.61
N TRP A 37 21.21 -6.25 -32.86
CA TRP A 37 21.30 -7.67 -33.23
C TRP A 37 22.67 -8.26 -32.87
N GLN A 38 23.75 -7.51 -33.09
CA GLN A 38 25.11 -7.90 -32.71
C GLN A 38 25.31 -7.95 -31.19
N ALA A 39 24.65 -7.04 -30.45
CA ALA A 39 24.69 -6.97 -28.99
C ALA A 39 23.68 -7.88 -28.27
N LYS A 40 22.88 -8.70 -28.99
CA LYS A 40 21.78 -9.51 -28.42
C LYS A 40 22.15 -10.33 -27.19
N ARG A 41 23.37 -10.88 -27.15
CA ARG A 41 23.85 -11.67 -25.99
C ARG A 41 24.11 -10.81 -24.76
N ARG A 42 24.65 -9.60 -24.94
CA ARG A 42 24.83 -8.64 -23.84
C ARG A 42 23.48 -8.12 -23.35
N ILE A 43 22.56 -7.82 -24.26
CA ILE A 43 21.20 -7.42 -23.90
C ILE A 43 20.53 -8.51 -23.07
N LEU A 44 20.57 -9.77 -23.54
CA LEU A 44 19.99 -10.90 -22.81
C LEU A 44 20.67 -11.13 -21.45
N ALA A 45 22.00 -11.03 -21.37
CA ALA A 45 22.73 -11.17 -20.12
C ALA A 45 22.37 -10.07 -19.11
N THR A 46 22.27 -8.82 -19.54
CA THR A 46 21.90 -7.70 -18.68
C THR A 46 20.45 -7.84 -18.20
N VAL A 47 19.51 -8.15 -19.10
CA VAL A 47 18.10 -8.38 -18.73
C VAL A 47 17.99 -9.55 -17.74
N PHE A 48 18.71 -10.65 -17.98
CA PHE A 48 18.72 -11.80 -17.09
C PHE A 48 19.31 -11.45 -15.70
N ALA A 49 20.40 -10.70 -15.65
CA ALA A 49 20.99 -10.24 -14.39
C ALA A 49 20.01 -9.37 -13.58
N PHE A 50 19.35 -8.40 -14.23
CA PHE A 50 18.33 -7.57 -13.56
C PHE A 50 17.10 -8.38 -13.16
N ALA A 51 16.68 -9.38 -13.95
CA ALA A 51 15.60 -10.28 -13.60
C ALA A 51 15.93 -11.13 -12.36
N CYS A 52 17.15 -11.68 -12.29
CA CYS A 52 17.62 -12.39 -11.10
C CYS A 52 17.64 -11.49 -9.86
N VAL A 53 18.14 -10.26 -9.98
CA VAL A 53 18.14 -9.29 -8.87
C VAL A 53 16.71 -8.93 -8.46
N GLY A 54 15.81 -8.68 -9.42
CA GLY A 54 14.40 -8.40 -9.14
C GLY A 54 13.68 -9.55 -8.45
N LEU A 55 13.97 -10.80 -8.86
CA LEU A 55 13.41 -11.99 -8.23
C LEU A 55 13.95 -12.16 -6.80
N LEU A 56 15.26 -11.99 -6.60
CA LEU A 56 15.86 -12.00 -5.26
C LEU A 56 15.22 -10.94 -4.35
N LEU A 57 15.06 -9.70 -4.84
CA LEU A 57 14.38 -8.64 -4.11
C LEU A 57 12.92 -8.99 -3.79
N SER A 58 12.19 -9.61 -4.73
CA SER A 58 10.81 -10.02 -4.50
C SER A 58 10.67 -11.08 -3.41
N PHE A 59 11.65 -11.97 -3.24
CA PHE A 59 11.67 -12.95 -2.14
C PHE A 59 12.15 -12.32 -0.82
N LEU A 60 13.02 -11.31 -0.87
CA LEU A 60 13.57 -10.65 0.32
C LEU A 60 12.59 -9.65 0.94
N LEU A 61 11.73 -9.02 0.14
CA LEU A 61 10.78 -8.05 0.62
C LEU A 61 9.62 -8.75 1.36
N PRO A 62 9.34 -8.39 2.63
CA PRO A 62 8.25 -8.99 3.37
C PRO A 62 6.90 -8.59 2.76
N GLN A 63 6.03 -9.58 2.56
CA GLN A 63 4.66 -9.35 2.11
C GLN A 63 3.87 -8.58 3.19
N LYS A 64 3.20 -7.51 2.79
CA LYS A 64 2.33 -6.70 3.66
C LYS A 64 0.89 -6.94 3.27
N TRP A 65 0.06 -7.32 4.24
CA TRP A 65 -1.38 -7.55 4.06
C TRP A 65 -2.17 -6.45 4.77
N THR A 66 -3.21 -5.94 4.12
CA THR A 66 -4.11 -4.91 4.67
C THR A 66 -5.53 -5.43 4.64
N SER A 67 -6.19 -5.50 5.81
CA SER A 67 -7.61 -5.84 5.92
C SER A 67 -8.44 -4.56 5.93
N GLN A 68 -9.58 -4.57 5.23
CA GLN A 68 -10.50 -3.43 5.15
C GLN A 68 -11.93 -3.88 5.47
N ALA A 69 -12.63 -3.09 6.27
CA ALA A 69 -14.03 -3.31 6.61
C ALA A 69 -14.78 -1.97 6.58
N ILE A 70 -16.00 -1.99 6.02
CA ILE A 70 -16.90 -0.83 5.99
C ILE A 70 -17.97 -1.08 7.05
N VAL A 71 -18.10 -0.16 8.00
CA VAL A 71 -19.06 -0.26 9.09
C VAL A 71 -20.18 0.74 8.86
N THR A 72 -21.43 0.29 8.95
CA THR A 72 -22.63 1.13 8.86
C THR A 72 -23.37 1.16 10.20
N PRO A 73 -24.22 2.18 10.45
CA PRO A 73 -25.10 2.18 11.61
C PRO A 73 -25.99 0.92 11.68
N ALA A 74 -26.38 0.55 12.90
CA ALA A 74 -27.18 -0.65 13.13
C ALA A 74 -28.55 -0.58 12.42
N GLU A 75 -28.93 -1.68 11.79
CA GLU A 75 -30.23 -1.81 11.15
C GLU A 75 -31.35 -1.91 12.20
N SER A 76 -32.57 -1.49 11.84
CA SER A 76 -33.74 -1.55 12.74
C SER A 76 -34.01 -2.96 13.29
N VAL A 77 -33.75 -3.99 12.49
CA VAL A 77 -33.90 -5.40 12.90
C VAL A 77 -32.93 -5.76 14.02
N GLN A 78 -31.68 -5.33 13.92
CA GLN A 78 -30.65 -5.56 14.95
C GLN A 78 -30.96 -4.78 16.24
N TRP A 79 -31.59 -3.60 16.09
CA TRP A 79 -31.94 -2.71 17.20
C TRP A 79 -33.20 -3.14 17.96
N GLN A 80 -34.03 -3.99 17.36
CA GLN A 80 -35.31 -4.41 17.91
C GLN A 80 -35.20 -5.09 19.29
N GLY A 81 -34.10 -5.80 19.55
CA GLY A 81 -33.83 -6.40 20.86
C GLY A 81 -33.69 -5.34 21.96
N LEU A 82 -32.92 -4.28 21.69
CA LEU A 82 -32.68 -3.18 22.62
C LEU A 82 -33.96 -2.36 22.84
N GLU A 83 -34.71 -2.05 21.78
CA GLU A 83 -35.98 -1.32 21.89
C GLU A 83 -36.99 -2.01 22.79
N ARG A 84 -37.09 -3.35 22.72
CA ARG A 84 -37.96 -4.12 23.63
C ARG A 84 -37.56 -3.92 25.08
N THR A 85 -36.26 -3.97 25.39
CA THR A 85 -35.76 -3.76 26.75
C THR A 85 -35.94 -2.32 27.23
N LEU A 86 -35.69 -1.32 26.37
CA LEU A 86 -35.91 0.09 26.69
C LEU A 86 -37.39 0.39 26.92
N THR A 87 -38.28 -0.23 26.15
CA THR A 87 -39.73 -0.10 26.33
C THR A 87 -40.17 -0.73 27.65
N ALA A 88 -39.64 -1.92 28.00
CA ALA A 88 -39.93 -2.56 29.28
C ALA A 88 -39.45 -1.71 30.47
N LEU A 89 -38.29 -1.08 30.36
CA LEU A 89 -37.77 -0.15 31.37
C LEU A 89 -38.61 1.14 31.46
N ARG A 90 -39.09 1.66 30.33
CA ARG A 90 -39.99 2.82 30.31
C ARG A 90 -41.33 2.53 31.00
N VAL A 91 -41.85 1.31 30.88
CA VAL A 91 -43.05 0.87 31.61
C VAL A 91 -42.82 0.85 33.13
N LEU A 92 -41.57 0.64 33.57
CA LEU A 92 -41.13 0.70 34.96
C LEU A 92 -40.79 2.15 35.41
N ASP A 93 -41.22 3.16 34.65
CA ASP A 93 -40.96 4.59 34.89
C ASP A 93 -39.48 5.01 34.78
N MET A 94 -38.64 4.20 34.13
CA MET A 94 -37.24 4.55 33.82
C MET A 94 -37.12 5.08 32.39
N GLU A 95 -36.92 6.39 32.25
CA GLU A 95 -36.74 7.02 30.94
C GLU A 95 -35.28 6.96 30.47
N VAL A 96 -34.94 5.89 29.73
CA VAL A 96 -33.64 5.73 29.06
C VAL A 96 -33.84 5.87 27.56
N SER A 97 -33.32 6.93 26.96
CA SER A 97 -33.30 7.12 25.51
C SER A 97 -31.90 6.83 24.96
N VAL A 98 -31.79 5.85 24.06
CA VAL A 98 -30.55 5.51 23.37
C VAL A 98 -30.82 5.63 21.88
N ASP A 99 -30.07 6.49 21.20
CA ASP A 99 -30.20 6.70 19.76
C ASP A 99 -29.20 5.84 18.98
N ARG A 100 -29.62 5.31 17.82
CA ARG A 100 -28.79 4.47 16.95
C ARG A 100 -27.56 5.19 16.44
N ALA A 101 -27.69 6.46 16.03
CA ALA A 101 -26.58 7.25 15.54
C ALA A 101 -25.59 7.57 16.68
N SER A 102 -26.10 7.83 17.88
CA SER A 102 -25.27 8.05 19.07
C SER A 102 -24.41 6.82 19.42
N VAL A 103 -24.97 5.61 19.35
CA VAL A 103 -24.24 4.36 19.62
C VAL A 103 -23.21 4.07 18.53
N PHE A 104 -23.56 4.33 17.26
CA PHE A 104 -22.60 4.22 16.17
C PHE A 104 -21.41 5.19 16.33
N ASN A 105 -21.68 6.46 16.64
CA ASN A 105 -20.63 7.44 16.91
C ASN A 105 -19.77 7.04 18.12
N LEU A 106 -20.39 6.49 19.16
CA LEU A 106 -19.67 5.97 20.32
C LEU A 106 -18.76 4.79 19.95
N PHE A 107 -19.24 3.89 19.07
CA PHE A 107 -18.42 2.80 18.54
C PHE A 107 -17.20 3.33 17.79
N ILE A 108 -17.40 4.27 16.86
CA ILE A 108 -16.28 4.88 16.12
C ILE A 108 -15.28 5.54 17.08
N LYS A 109 -15.76 6.28 18.08
CA LYS A 109 -14.92 6.91 19.10
C LYS A 109 -14.11 5.90 19.92
N LYS A 110 -14.73 4.76 20.27
CA LYS A 110 -14.04 3.68 21.00
C LYS A 110 -13.02 2.96 20.11
N PHE A 111 -13.36 2.71 18.85
CA PHE A 111 -12.49 2.06 17.90
C PHE A 111 -11.26 2.92 17.56
N SER A 112 -11.43 4.24 17.46
CA SER A 112 -10.33 5.18 17.23
C SER A 112 -9.51 5.49 18.48
N SER A 113 -9.86 4.94 19.65
CA SER A 113 -9.16 5.21 20.89
C SER A 113 -7.87 4.38 20.97
N PRO A 114 -6.69 5.02 21.07
CA PRO A 114 -5.42 4.29 21.17
C PRO A 114 -5.40 3.39 22.41
N SER A 115 -5.86 3.89 23.57
CA SER A 115 -5.83 3.14 24.82
C SER A 115 -6.66 1.85 24.80
N LEU A 116 -7.85 1.89 24.17
CA LEU A 116 -8.68 0.68 24.03
C LEU A 116 -8.07 -0.32 23.05
N LEU A 117 -7.43 0.18 22.00
CA LEU A 117 -6.74 -0.66 21.04
C LEU A 117 -5.50 -1.32 21.65
N GLU A 118 -4.71 -0.58 22.43
CA GLU A 118 -3.59 -1.13 23.18
C GLU A 118 -4.03 -2.25 24.12
N GLU A 119 -5.12 -2.03 24.87
CA GLU A 119 -5.70 -3.04 25.76
C GLU A 119 -6.18 -4.29 25.00
N TYR A 120 -6.82 -4.09 23.84
CA TYR A 120 -7.21 -5.20 22.96
C TYR A 120 -5.99 -5.98 22.44
N LEU A 121 -4.93 -5.29 22.02
CA LEU A 121 -3.72 -5.92 21.53
C LEU A 121 -3.01 -6.71 22.63
N ARG A 122 -2.96 -6.17 23.86
CA ARG A 122 -2.39 -6.83 25.06
C ARG A 122 -3.17 -8.08 25.49
N SER A 123 -4.50 -8.02 25.42
CA SER A 123 -5.37 -9.12 25.83
C SER A 123 -5.54 -10.21 24.76
N SER A 124 -5.17 -9.93 23.51
CA SER A 124 -5.32 -10.88 22.41
C SER A 124 -4.24 -11.97 22.44
N PRO A 125 -4.60 -13.25 22.60
CA PRO A 125 -3.62 -14.35 22.63
C PRO A 125 -2.87 -14.47 21.30
N TYR A 126 -3.55 -14.22 20.18
CA TYR A 126 -2.94 -14.25 18.85
C TYR A 126 -1.81 -13.23 18.68
N VAL A 127 -2.03 -12.00 19.16
CA VAL A 127 -1.02 -10.93 19.08
C VAL A 127 0.13 -11.21 20.03
N MET A 128 -0.17 -11.67 21.25
CA MET A 128 0.85 -12.01 22.23
C MET A 128 1.75 -13.17 21.80
N ASP A 129 1.21 -14.19 21.15
CA ASP A 129 2.01 -15.32 20.66
C ASP A 129 2.93 -14.92 19.50
N GLN A 130 2.49 -14.02 18.62
CA GLN A 130 3.36 -13.44 17.59
C GLN A 130 4.49 -12.57 18.15
N LEU A 131 4.26 -11.91 19.29
CA LEU A 131 5.24 -11.04 19.95
C LEU A 131 6.21 -11.84 20.86
N LYS A 132 5.75 -12.92 21.49
CA LYS A 132 6.60 -13.81 22.31
C LYS A 132 7.63 -14.60 21.49
N GLY A 133 7.31 -14.94 20.24
CA GLY A 133 8.23 -15.65 19.35
C GLY A 133 9.53 -14.91 19.03
N ALA A 134 9.63 -13.62 19.38
CA ALA A 134 10.75 -12.75 19.03
C ALA A 134 11.67 -12.34 20.21
N GLN A 135 11.56 -12.95 21.41
CA GLN A 135 12.32 -12.54 22.62
C GLN A 135 12.26 -11.02 22.83
N ILE A 136 11.05 -10.51 23.04
CA ILE A 136 10.80 -9.07 23.14
C ILE A 136 10.80 -8.67 24.63
N ASP A 137 11.66 -7.70 24.99
CA ASP A 137 11.69 -7.04 26.30
C ASP A 137 10.38 -6.26 26.55
N GLU A 138 9.99 -6.05 27.81
CA GLU A 138 8.67 -5.47 28.15
C GLU A 138 8.47 -4.07 27.56
N GLN A 139 9.56 -3.32 27.35
CA GLN A 139 9.55 -2.04 26.64
C GLN A 139 9.38 -2.17 25.12
N ASP A 140 9.99 -3.19 24.50
CA ASP A 140 9.84 -3.44 23.07
C ASP A 140 8.43 -3.97 22.75
N LEU A 141 7.78 -4.64 23.71
CA LEU A 141 6.39 -5.06 23.61
C LEU A 141 5.47 -3.83 23.52
N HIS A 142 5.68 -2.85 24.41
CA HIS A 142 4.90 -1.62 24.37
C HIS A 142 5.11 -0.87 23.05
N ARG A 143 6.35 -0.77 22.57
CA ARG A 143 6.66 -0.14 21.28
C ARG A 143 5.98 -0.87 20.12
N ALA A 144 6.00 -2.20 20.11
CA ALA A 144 5.33 -3.01 19.08
C ALA A 144 3.82 -2.78 19.08
N ILE A 145 3.20 -2.73 20.27
CA ILE A 145 1.77 -2.44 20.42
C ILE A 145 1.43 -1.04 19.91
N VAL A 146 2.22 -0.02 20.23
CA VAL A 146 2.00 1.35 19.74
C VAL A 146 2.09 1.38 18.21
N VAL A 147 3.12 0.78 17.62
CA VAL A 147 3.29 0.71 16.15
C VAL A 147 2.15 -0.08 15.49
N LEU A 148 1.65 -1.14 16.12
CA LEU A 148 0.48 -1.87 15.64
C LEU A 148 -0.79 -1.03 15.74
N SER A 149 -0.94 -0.24 16.80
CA SER A 149 -2.09 0.64 17.00
C SER A 149 -2.16 1.72 15.92
N GLU A 150 -1.02 2.31 15.52
CA GLU A 150 -0.92 3.29 14.43
C GLU A 150 -1.34 2.74 13.05
N LYS A 151 -1.28 1.40 12.87
CA LYS A 151 -1.69 0.74 11.63
C LYS A 151 -3.20 0.53 11.54
N MET A 152 -3.93 0.57 12.64
CA MET A 152 -5.39 0.57 12.60
C MET A 152 -5.90 1.98 12.35
N LYS A 153 -6.66 2.15 11.27
CA LYS A 153 -7.22 3.44 10.87
C LYS A 153 -8.71 3.31 10.63
N ALA A 154 -9.46 4.26 11.16
CA ALA A 154 -10.86 4.50 10.81
C ALA A 154 -10.94 5.79 10.00
N VAL A 155 -11.58 5.72 8.83
CA VAL A 155 -11.77 6.86 7.94
C VAL A 155 -13.23 6.91 7.52
N ASP A 156 -13.84 8.09 7.61
CA ASP A 156 -15.18 8.30 7.09
C ASP A 156 -15.16 8.29 5.56
N SER A 157 -15.89 7.34 4.98
CA SER A 157 -15.99 7.13 3.55
C SER A 157 -16.75 8.24 2.82
N ASN A 158 -17.47 9.11 3.54
CA ASN A 158 -18.27 10.20 2.97
C ASN A 158 -17.49 11.51 2.80
N VAL A 159 -16.33 11.65 3.45
CA VAL A 159 -15.54 12.91 3.45
C VAL A 159 -15.00 13.26 2.05
N GLY A 160 -14.82 12.27 1.17
CA GLY A 160 -14.37 12.48 -0.22
C GLY A 160 -15.50 12.53 -1.28
N LYS A 161 -16.73 12.10 -0.95
CA LYS A 161 -17.83 11.94 -1.92
C LYS A 161 -18.72 13.17 -2.06
N LYS A 162 -18.44 14.25 -1.34
CA LYS A 162 -19.25 15.49 -1.39
C LYS A 162 -19.23 16.18 -2.77
N ASN A 163 -18.28 15.81 -3.65
CA ASN A 163 -18.11 16.38 -4.99
C ASN A 163 -18.40 15.39 -6.14
N GLU A 164 -18.81 14.15 -5.85
CA GLU A 164 -19.23 13.22 -6.88
C GLU A 164 -20.76 13.27 -6.99
N THR A 165 -21.24 14.09 -7.92
CA THR A 165 -22.62 14.06 -8.39
C THR A 165 -22.97 12.62 -8.76
N SER A 166 -23.84 11.98 -7.98
CA SER A 166 -24.32 10.62 -8.25
C SER A 166 -24.97 10.60 -9.64
N LEU A 167 -24.31 9.95 -10.62
CA LEU A 167 -24.76 9.83 -12.01
C LEU A 167 -25.86 8.78 -12.23
N PHE A 168 -26.63 8.45 -11.21
CA PHE A 168 -27.75 7.52 -11.36
C PHE A 168 -28.99 8.06 -10.66
N THR A 169 -29.76 8.83 -11.43
CA THR A 169 -31.22 8.89 -11.27
C THR A 169 -31.79 7.76 -12.14
N SER A 170 -32.66 6.94 -11.58
CA SER A 170 -33.69 6.16 -12.28
C SER A 170 -34.78 5.85 -11.27
#